data_AF-A0A4Q2Y6Z2-F1
#
_entry.id   AF-A0A4Q2Y6Z2-F1
#
_cell.length_a   1.000
_cell.length_b   1.000
_cell.length_c   1.000
_cell.angle_alpha   90.00
_cell.angle_beta   90.00
_cell.angle_gamma   90.00
#
_symmetry.space_group_name_H-M   'P 1'
#
loop_
_entity.id
_entity.type
_entity.pdbx_description
1 polymer ?
#
loop_
_entity_poly.entity_id
_entity_poly.type
_entity_poly.pdbx_seq_one_letter_code
_entity_poly.pdbx_strand_id
1 'polypeptide(L)' 'IEFSQEAYKLAAEPKELVIVPAAGHVDLYDRVNLIPWDKLQSFFGKNLK' A
#
# COMPACT_ATOMS: atom_id res chain seq x y z
N ILE A 1 3.04 -8.14 -7.72
CA ILE A 1 4.19 -7.51 -7.02
C ILE A 1 5.05 -6.72 -7.99
N GLU A 2 5.39 -7.27 -9.16
CA GLU A 2 6.28 -6.67 -10.18
C GLU A 2 6.00 -5.18 -10.49
N PHE A 3 4.75 -4.79 -10.75
CA PHE A 3 4.42 -3.38 -11.05
C PHE A 3 4.70 -2.41 -9.90
N SER A 4 4.36 -2.79 -8.67
CA SER A 4 4.55 -1.91 -7.50
C SER A 4 6.03 -1.79 -7.12
N GLN A 5 6.84 -2.82 -7.34
CA GLN A 5 8.29 -2.75 -7.10
C GLN A 5 8.99 -1.82 -8.07
N GLU A 6 8.66 -1.89 -9.36
CA GLU A 6 9.24 -0.97 -10.34
C GLU A 6 8.78 0.47 -10.11
N ALA A 7 7.49 0.69 -9.83
CA ALA A 7 6.98 2.01 -9.46
C ALA A 7 7.69 2.57 -8.21
N TYR A 8 7.90 1.73 -7.19
CA TYR A 8 8.65 2.11 -6.00
C TYR A 8 10.09 2.49 -6.33
N LYS A 9 10.78 1.71 -7.18
CA LYS A 9 12.15 2.01 -7.60
C LYS A 9 12.25 3.38 -8.30
N LEU A 10 11.30 3.69 -9.18
CA LEU A 10 11.28 4.92 -9.98
C LEU A 10 10.81 6.17 -9.22
N ALA A 11 10.00 6.02 -8.16
CA ALA A 11 9.53 7.16 -7.38
C ALA A 11 10.67 7.86 -6.62
N ALA A 12 10.57 9.17 -6.42
CA ALA A 12 11.47 9.91 -5.52
C ALA A 12 11.04 9.74 -4.05
N GLU A 13 11.96 10.00 -3.12
CA GLU A 13 11.62 10.08 -1.70
C GLU A 13 10.79 11.35 -1.39
N PRO A 14 9.90 11.32 -0.39
CA PRO A 14 9.59 10.19 0.50
C PRO A 14 8.63 9.16 -0.12
N LYS A 15 8.96 7.87 -0.04
CA LYS A 15 8.14 6.75 -0.55
C LYS A 15 8.15 5.54 0.37
N GLU A 16 7.12 4.71 0.27
CA GLU A 16 7.02 3.44 1.02
C GLU A 16 6.33 2.37 0.17
N LEU A 17 6.81 1.13 0.23
CA LEU A 17 6.17 -0.05 -0.36
C LEU A 17 5.61 -0.93 0.76
N VAL A 18 4.30 -1.10 0.82
CA VAL A 18 3.61 -1.93 1.81
C VAL A 18 3.28 -3.29 1.19
N ILE A 19 3.87 -4.36 1.73
CA ILE A 19 3.57 -5.75 1.33
C ILE A 19 2.60 -6.35 2.32
N VAL A 20 1.44 -6.83 1.84
CA VAL A 20 0.48 -7.60 2.64
C VAL A 20 0.79 -9.09 2.47
N PRO A 21 1.29 -9.79 3.50
CA PRO A 21 1.66 -11.19 3.38
C PRO A 21 0.46 -12.06 2.97
N ALA A 22 0.70 -13.06 2.11
CA ALA A 22 -0.29 -14.02 1.64
C ALA A 22 -1.50 -13.44 0.86
N ALA A 23 -1.54 -12.15 0.55
CA ALA A 23 -2.58 -11.55 -0.28
C ALA A 23 -2.26 -11.72 -1.79
N GLY A 24 -3.23 -12.25 -2.54
CA GLY A 24 -3.25 -12.21 -4.00
C GLY A 24 -3.67 -10.85 -4.55
N HIS A 25 -3.64 -10.69 -5.88
CA HIS A 25 -3.97 -9.40 -6.53
C HIS A 25 -5.38 -8.90 -6.20
N VAL A 26 -6.37 -9.79 -6.25
CA VAL A 26 -7.79 -9.44 -6.03
C VAL A 26 -8.17 -9.44 -4.55
N ASP A 27 -7.34 -9.99 -3.67
CA ASP A 27 -7.67 -10.11 -2.24
C ASP A 27 -7.84 -8.74 -1.58
N LEU A 28 -7.14 -7.72 -2.05
CA LEU A 28 -7.22 -6.36 -1.52
C LEU A 28 -8.42 -5.56 -2.08
N TYR A 29 -9.29 -6.17 -2.88
CA TYR A 29 -10.48 -5.51 -3.43
C TYR A 29 -11.65 -5.57 -2.45
N ASP A 30 -11.87 -6.74 -1.83
CA ASP A 30 -13.07 -7.02 -1.03
C ASP A 30 -12.81 -7.76 0.29
N ARG A 31 -11.63 -8.39 0.49
CA ARG A 31 -11.28 -9.02 1.78
C ARG A 31 -10.84 -7.94 2.76
N VAL A 32 -11.81 -7.27 3.35
CA VAL A 32 -11.61 -6.13 4.26
C VAL A 32 -10.65 -6.38 5.42
N ASN A 33 -10.49 -7.64 5.83
CA ASN A 33 -9.57 -8.04 6.90
C ASN A 33 -8.09 -8.10 6.44
N LEU A 34 -7.82 -8.09 5.14
CA LEU A 34 -6.47 -8.06 4.57
C LEU A 34 -6.03 -6.65 4.16
N ILE A 35 -6.97 -5.73 3.97
CA ILE A 35 -6.67 -4.36 3.57
C ILE A 35 -6.03 -3.61 4.76
N PRO A 36 -4.86 -2.98 4.60
CA PRO A 36 -4.14 -2.31 5.69
C PRO A 36 -4.75 -0.91 5.97
N TRP A 37 -5.99 -0.86 6.46
CA TRP A 37 -6.75 0.39 6.68
C TRP A 37 -6.02 1.37 7.61
N ASP A 38 -5.47 0.89 8.73
CA ASP A 38 -4.77 1.74 9.70
C ASP A 38 -3.59 2.47 9.06
N LYS A 39 -2.87 1.80 8.15
CA LYS A 39 -1.74 2.39 7.43
C LYS A 39 -2.20 3.51 6.49
N LEU A 40 -3.27 3.29 5.74
CA LEU A 40 -3.86 4.29 4.85
C LEU A 40 -4.40 5.49 5.64
N GLN A 41 -5.13 5.22 6.73
CA GLN A 41 -5.67 6.27 7.60
C GLN A 41 -4.55 7.14 8.20
N SER A 42 -3.49 6.52 8.71
CA SER A 42 -2.32 7.25 9.24
C SER A 42 -1.61 8.07 8.15
N PHE A 43 -1.42 7.49 6.96
CA PHE A 43 -0.81 8.18 5.83
C PHE A 43 -1.60 9.45 5.44
N PHE A 44 -2.92 9.34 5.26
CA PHE A 44 -3.73 10.49 4.88
C PHE A 44 -3.87 11.50 6.02
N GLY A 45 -4.05 11.05 7.27
CA GLY A 45 -4.10 11.94 8.44
C GLY A 45 -2.82 12.76 8.64
N LYS A 46 -1.66 12.24 8.20
CA LYS A 46 -0.38 12.97 8.24
C LYS A 46 -0.24 13.99 7.10
N ASN A 47 -0.73 13.66 5.90
CA ASN A 47 -0.36 14.38 4.67
C ASN A 47 -1.47 15.24 4.04
N LEU A 48 -2.74 15.05 4.38
CA LEU A 48 -3.88 15.79 3.79
C LEU A 48 -4.59 16.69 4.81
N LYS A 49 -3.86 17.58 5.47
CA LYS A 49 -4.46 18.58 6.37
C LYS A 49 -5.29 19.62 5.63
#